data_AF-A0A0D2F7K1-F1
#
_entry.id   AF-A0A0D2F7K1-F1
#
_cell.length_a   1.000
_cell.length_b   1.000
_cell.length_c   1.000
_cell.angle_alpha   90.00
_cell.angle_beta   90.00
_cell.angle_gamma   90.00
#
_symmetry.space_group_name_H-M   'P 1'
#
loop_
_entity.id
_entity.type
_entity.pdbx_description
1 polymer ?
#
loop_
_entity_poly.entity_id
_entity_poly.type
_entity_poly.pdbx_seq_one_letter_code
_entity_poly.pdbx_strand_id
1 'polypeptide(L)'
;MRSAPWLHLTSLNRVSSGRSRNLSRASLLLTAVHRRRIHPGTTGAPNPEWGPEELSRVSQGTGPFIFHLTSDNPYLNLSIEHFLLTKSHPDSHILLFYTNRPCVVIGRNQNPWLEADLKRLQEGLPVEKQVVEAVKRDGENNVSTNVVPIDLVRRRSGGGTVFHDSGNLNYSVIVPNTKAFKRSTHAEMVVRGLESLASARATSSSSAVTDERYGFGAVRVNDRNDIVMLQPDGGEWLKVSGSAYKLTRGRALHHGTLLYSSPYVNKISAFLRSPGRGLISAKGVESVRSKVGNLAWTPDLREREAIRVEITEAIKREFWKMYGEDSVRRPGVDEITLPAGTEEYDVLNPVVATGMQELISPSWIFEQTPIFDFASGMLEQHEVQLCANRGVLKTLTLRSPTPDPGQRGNEVVWATRKIQFGSQARTVGMRTEQRVDVEEAEMLDQEIKLHNVTSWRDLLKTRSGKDAKDRESSMTTTVSQANVPDALVQRLEAIFPRYP
;
A
#
# COMPACT_ATOMS: atom_id res chain seq x y z
N MET A 1 72.66 -0.40 -13.31
CA MET A 1 72.34 -1.85 -13.19
C MET A 1 71.19 -2.15 -14.14
N ARG A 2 71.34 -3.17 -14.99
CA ARG A 2 70.38 -3.52 -16.06
C ARG A 2 69.15 -4.25 -15.49
N SER A 3 67.96 -3.87 -15.95
CA SER A 3 66.89 -4.79 -16.38
C SER A 3 65.83 -4.04 -17.20
N ALA A 4 65.93 -4.16 -18.52
CA ALA A 4 64.81 -4.16 -19.48
C ALA A 4 64.39 -5.65 -19.69
N PRO A 5 63.36 -6.06 -20.49
CA PRO A 5 62.58 -5.28 -21.46
C PRO A 5 61.04 -5.58 -21.55
N TRP A 6 60.32 -4.61 -22.14
CA TRP A 6 59.30 -4.72 -23.20
C TRP A 6 57.98 -5.46 -22.97
N LEU A 7 56.87 -4.72 -23.21
CA LEU A 7 55.90 -5.05 -24.27
C LEU A 7 55.00 -3.83 -24.56
N HIS A 8 55.26 -3.20 -25.70
CA HIS A 8 54.37 -2.27 -26.39
C HIS A 8 53.34 -3.08 -27.19
N LEU A 9 52.06 -2.75 -27.09
CA LEU A 9 51.09 -3.03 -28.14
C LEU A 9 50.32 -1.75 -28.48
N THR A 10 50.41 -1.44 -29.76
CA THR A 10 49.99 -0.22 -30.45
C THR A 10 48.52 -0.28 -30.89
N SER A 11 47.87 0.88 -30.82
CA SER A 11 47.00 1.49 -31.84
C SER A 11 46.27 0.56 -32.84
N LEU A 12 44.94 0.67 -32.88
CA LEU A 12 44.18 0.68 -34.15
C LEU A 12 42.85 1.44 -34.01
N ASN A 13 42.55 2.16 -35.09
CA ASN A 13 41.51 3.16 -35.30
C ASN A 13 40.08 2.59 -35.49
N ARG A 14 39.10 3.36 -34.99
CA ARG A 14 37.89 3.87 -35.70
C ARG A 14 37.08 2.91 -36.60
N VAL A 15 35.86 2.55 -36.18
CA VAL A 15 34.62 2.53 -37.00
C VAL A 15 33.36 2.70 -36.11
N SER A 16 32.38 3.38 -36.69
CA SER A 16 31.08 3.85 -36.25
C SER A 16 29.94 2.82 -36.10
N SER A 17 28.87 3.32 -35.46
CA SER A 17 27.43 3.03 -35.65
C SER A 17 26.84 1.67 -35.26
N GLY A 18 25.93 1.69 -34.28
CA GLY A 18 24.79 0.78 -34.26
C GLY A 18 24.21 0.45 -32.87
N ARG A 19 23.13 1.15 -32.50
CA ARG A 19 21.82 0.60 -32.04
C ARG A 19 21.13 1.54 -31.04
N SER A 20 20.24 2.37 -31.60
CA SER A 20 19.10 2.93 -30.87
C SER A 20 18.25 1.77 -30.34
N ARG A 21 18.14 1.65 -29.02
CA ARG A 21 17.24 0.70 -28.36
C ARG A 21 15.86 1.35 -28.27
N ASN A 22 14.93 0.85 -29.07
CA ASN A 22 13.50 1.13 -29.00
C ASN A 22 12.96 0.76 -27.61
N LEU A 23 12.94 1.72 -26.69
CA LEU A 23 12.08 1.65 -25.50
C LEU A 23 10.64 1.76 -25.98
N SER A 24 9.84 0.74 -25.69
CA SER A 24 8.45 0.62 -26.13
C SER A 24 7.64 1.86 -25.74
N ARG A 25 7.03 2.49 -26.74
CA ARG A 25 6.08 3.62 -26.64
C ARG A 25 4.95 3.45 -25.62
N ALA A 26 4.70 2.24 -25.12
CA ALA A 26 3.71 1.96 -24.08
C ALA A 26 4.07 2.59 -22.72
N SER A 27 5.35 2.75 -22.38
CA SER A 27 5.75 3.35 -21.09
C SER A 27 5.65 4.87 -21.06
N LEU A 28 5.62 5.52 -22.23
CA LEU A 28 5.56 6.99 -22.35
C LEU A 28 4.14 7.55 -22.20
N LEU A 29 3.11 6.74 -22.42
CA LEU A 29 1.70 7.17 -22.36
C LEU A 29 1.16 7.29 -20.92
N LEU A 30 1.84 6.70 -19.93
CA LEU A 30 1.52 6.87 -18.50
C LEU A 30 2.25 8.06 -17.86
N THR A 31 3.18 8.72 -18.56
CA THR A 31 4.06 9.75 -17.97
C THR A 31 3.65 11.21 -18.17
N ALA A 32 2.56 11.53 -18.88
CA ALA A 32 2.20 12.93 -19.17
C ALA A 32 0.88 13.43 -18.54
N VAL A 33 0.25 12.64 -17.67
CA VAL A 33 -0.86 13.15 -16.84
C VAL A 33 -0.25 13.87 -15.64
N HIS A 34 0.01 15.17 -15.81
CA HIS A 34 0.21 16.20 -14.79
C HIS A 34 0.49 15.69 -13.37
N ARG A 35 1.75 15.37 -13.08
CA ARG A 35 2.30 15.25 -11.72
C ARG A 35 2.36 16.64 -11.06
N ARG A 36 1.23 17.24 -10.69
CA ARG A 36 1.25 18.42 -9.80
C ARG A 36 1.44 17.92 -8.37
N ARG A 37 2.49 18.41 -7.70
CA ARG A 37 2.76 18.15 -6.27
C ARG A 37 1.54 18.51 -5.44
N ILE A 38 1.25 17.70 -4.42
CA ILE A 38 0.19 18.02 -3.44
C ILE A 38 0.54 19.27 -2.62
N HIS A 39 1.83 19.54 -2.40
CA HIS A 39 2.30 20.71 -1.67
C HIS A 39 3.11 21.64 -2.60
N PRO A 40 2.79 22.94 -2.68
CA PRO A 40 3.76 23.91 -3.17
C PRO A 40 4.96 23.87 -2.21
N GLY A 41 6.17 23.70 -2.76
CA GLY A 41 7.40 23.72 -1.96
C GLY A 41 7.44 25.00 -1.13
N THR A 42 7.83 24.89 0.14
CA THR A 42 7.92 26.02 1.06
C THR A 42 8.91 27.04 0.49
N THR A 43 8.42 28.17 -0.03
CA THR A 43 9.28 29.29 -0.46
C THR A 43 9.69 30.08 0.79
N GLY A 44 10.73 29.62 1.50
CA GLY A 44 11.28 30.33 2.66
C GLY A 44 12.77 30.08 2.81
N ALA A 45 13.58 31.13 2.60
CA ALA A 45 15.02 31.32 2.89
C ALA A 45 16.03 30.23 2.39
N PRO A 46 17.21 30.61 1.88
CA PRO A 46 18.15 29.65 1.29
C PRO A 46 18.83 28.76 2.35
N ASN A 47 18.68 27.44 2.15
CA ASN A 47 19.48 26.30 2.63
C ASN A 47 19.84 26.18 4.12
N PRO A 48 19.48 25.03 4.73
CA PRO A 48 20.46 23.93 4.81
C PRO A 48 19.83 22.56 4.48
N GLU A 49 19.33 22.41 3.25
CA GLU A 49 18.70 21.18 2.76
C GLU A 49 19.77 20.10 2.51
N TRP A 50 19.62 18.95 3.16
CA TRP A 50 20.38 17.77 2.76
C TRP A 50 19.83 17.28 1.42
N GLY A 51 20.69 17.09 0.43
CA GLY A 51 20.32 16.33 -0.76
C GLY A 51 20.12 14.84 -0.41
N PRO A 52 19.42 14.05 -1.26
CA PRO A 52 19.27 12.60 -1.08
C PRO A 52 20.58 11.84 -0.86
N GLU A 53 21.69 12.33 -1.42
CA GLU A 53 23.06 11.84 -1.27
C GLU A 53 23.63 12.03 0.14
N GLU A 54 23.24 13.13 0.81
CA GLU A 54 23.65 13.46 2.17
C GLU A 54 22.91 12.64 3.23
N LEU A 55 21.86 11.89 2.85
CA LEU A 55 21.12 11.02 3.77
C LEU A 55 22.03 10.03 4.51
N SER A 56 23.19 9.69 3.93
CA SER A 56 24.22 8.85 4.58
C SER A 56 24.77 9.43 5.90
N ARG A 57 24.71 10.76 6.10
CA ARG A 57 25.16 11.46 7.31
C ARG A 57 24.40 11.04 8.57
N VAL A 58 23.18 10.52 8.45
CA VAL A 58 22.41 9.99 9.60
C VAL A 58 23.10 8.84 10.34
N SER A 59 24.09 8.21 9.71
CA SER A 59 24.90 7.16 10.33
C SER A 59 25.93 7.69 11.34
N GLN A 60 26.27 8.98 11.29
CA GLN A 60 27.37 9.58 12.04
C GLN A 60 26.93 10.33 13.30
N GLY A 61 25.65 10.73 13.39
CA GLY A 61 25.14 11.53 14.51
C GLY A 61 24.17 10.77 15.39
N THR A 62 24.23 11.01 16.71
CA THR A 62 23.33 10.43 17.70
C THR A 62 21.99 11.16 17.83
N GLY A 63 21.74 12.20 17.02
CA GLY A 63 20.49 12.97 17.06
C GLY A 63 20.21 13.61 18.44
N PRO A 64 19.00 14.13 18.66
CA PRO A 64 17.79 13.91 17.87
C PRO A 64 17.82 14.57 16.48
N PHE A 65 17.08 13.99 15.53
CA PHE A 65 16.85 14.54 14.19
C PHE A 65 15.36 14.57 13.85
N ILE A 66 14.94 15.59 13.11
CA ILE A 66 13.61 15.75 12.57
C ILE A 66 13.75 15.83 11.04
N PHE A 67 13.07 14.96 10.30
CA PHE A 67 13.07 14.95 8.84
C PHE A 67 11.70 15.33 8.28
N HIS A 68 11.69 16.18 7.26
CA HIS A 68 10.52 16.53 6.48
C HIS A 68 10.72 16.08 5.03
N LEU A 69 9.93 15.10 4.57
CA LEU A 69 9.93 14.74 3.16
C LEU A 69 8.86 15.56 2.44
N THR A 70 9.27 16.24 1.37
CA THR A 70 8.32 16.98 0.52
C THR A 70 7.79 16.14 -0.66
N SER A 71 8.29 14.92 -0.85
CA SER A 71 7.74 13.97 -1.83
C SER A 71 6.37 13.46 -1.39
N ASP A 72 5.47 13.31 -2.35
CA ASP A 72 4.17 12.66 -2.18
C ASP A 72 4.16 11.19 -2.61
N ASN A 73 5.30 10.65 -3.04
CA ASN A 73 5.40 9.28 -3.55
C ASN A 73 5.51 8.29 -2.37
N PRO A 74 4.51 7.43 -2.16
CA PRO A 74 4.50 6.50 -1.03
C PRO A 74 5.64 5.48 -1.09
N TYR A 75 6.09 5.08 -2.29
CA TYR A 75 7.19 4.14 -2.44
C TYR A 75 8.54 4.77 -2.06
N LEU A 76 8.75 6.04 -2.41
CA LEU A 76 9.96 6.78 -2.01
C LEU A 76 9.95 7.06 -0.51
N ASN A 77 8.85 7.59 0.03
CA ASN A 77 8.72 7.94 1.44
C ASN A 77 8.94 6.73 2.36
N LEU A 78 8.33 5.57 2.06
CA LEU A 78 8.55 4.33 2.82
C LEU A 78 9.96 3.75 2.63
N SER A 79 10.62 4.03 1.51
CA SER A 79 12.01 3.61 1.29
C SER A 79 12.99 4.45 2.10
N ILE A 80 12.74 5.76 2.20
CA ILE A 80 13.51 6.66 3.08
C ILE A 80 13.27 6.32 4.55
N GLU A 81 12.02 6.06 4.97
CA GLU A 81 11.71 5.58 6.33
C GLU A 81 12.53 4.33 6.68
N HIS A 82 12.57 3.36 5.76
CA HIS A 82 13.34 2.14 5.97
C HIS A 82 14.86 2.38 6.00
N PHE A 83 15.36 3.30 5.17
CA PHE A 83 16.76 3.71 5.20
C PHE A 83 17.11 4.30 6.57
N LEU A 84 16.31 5.26 7.05
CA LEU A 84 16.50 5.87 8.37
C LEU A 84 16.44 4.81 9.47
N LEU A 85 15.54 3.83 9.39
CA LEU A 85 15.47 2.74 10.37
C LEU A 85 16.75 1.86 10.39
N THR A 86 17.34 1.60 9.23
CA THR A 86 18.40 0.58 9.08
C THR A 86 19.81 1.14 8.99
N LYS A 87 19.98 2.43 8.68
CA LYS A 87 21.28 3.07 8.42
C LYS A 87 21.60 4.22 9.36
N SER A 88 20.64 4.71 10.15
CA SER A 88 20.93 5.71 11.18
C SER A 88 21.77 5.15 12.31
N HIS A 89 22.48 6.04 13.01
CA HIS A 89 23.26 5.68 14.19
C HIS A 89 22.38 4.93 15.21
N PRO A 90 22.87 3.83 15.84
CA PRO A 90 22.07 2.98 16.72
C PRO A 90 21.43 3.72 17.90
N ASP A 91 22.09 4.77 18.41
CA ASP A 91 21.62 5.59 19.52
C ASP A 91 20.76 6.79 19.10
N SER A 92 20.50 6.99 17.80
CA SER A 92 19.78 8.17 17.32
C SER A 92 18.28 8.17 17.61
N HIS A 93 17.72 9.34 17.89
CA HIS A 93 16.28 9.57 17.97
C HIS A 93 15.85 10.33 16.73
N ILE A 94 14.92 9.78 15.94
CA ILE A 94 14.51 10.37 14.68
C ILE A 94 13.00 10.53 14.66
N LEU A 95 12.52 11.72 14.29
CA LEU A 95 11.15 11.99 13.90
C LEU A 95 11.11 12.28 12.40
N LEU A 96 10.23 11.64 11.66
CA LEU A 96 10.07 11.79 10.20
C LEU A 96 8.63 12.19 9.91
N PHE A 97 8.42 13.15 9.01
CA PHE A 97 7.11 13.53 8.50
C PHE A 97 7.05 13.45 6.98
N TYR A 98 5.92 12.98 6.47
CA TYR A 98 5.60 13.02 5.03
C TYR A 98 4.10 12.92 4.78
N THR A 99 3.64 13.44 3.64
CA THR A 99 2.25 13.29 3.17
C THR A 99 2.31 12.50 1.86
N ASN A 100 1.54 11.43 1.74
CA ASN A 100 1.49 10.66 0.50
C ASN A 100 0.34 11.14 -0.38
N ARG A 101 0.50 11.01 -1.69
CA ARG A 101 -0.61 11.04 -2.63
C ARG A 101 -1.61 9.90 -2.37
N PRO A 102 -2.82 9.96 -2.95
CA PRO A 102 -3.84 8.95 -2.74
C PRO A 102 -3.30 7.53 -2.86
N CYS A 103 -3.32 6.80 -1.75
CA CYS A 103 -2.84 5.43 -1.71
C CYS A 103 -3.50 4.63 -0.58
N VAL A 104 -3.59 3.32 -0.77
CA VAL A 104 -3.93 2.35 0.27
C VAL A 104 -2.66 1.62 0.67
N VAL A 105 -2.30 1.71 1.95
CA VAL A 105 -1.11 1.07 2.50
C VAL A 105 -1.51 -0.13 3.37
N ILE A 106 -1.25 -1.34 2.88
CA ILE A 106 -1.49 -2.60 3.59
C ILE A 106 -0.27 -2.98 4.43
N GLY A 107 -0.49 -3.67 5.56
CA GLY A 107 0.57 -4.20 6.40
C GLY A 107 1.35 -5.35 5.76
N ARG A 108 2.55 -5.64 6.27
CA ARG A 108 3.50 -6.62 5.70
C ARG A 108 2.93 -8.00 5.42
N ASN A 109 2.01 -8.48 6.26
CA ASN A 109 1.43 -9.83 6.19
C ASN A 109 -0.07 -9.83 5.86
N GLN A 110 -0.64 -8.69 5.46
CA GLN A 110 -2.06 -8.61 5.14
C GLN A 110 -2.38 -9.09 3.72
N ASN A 111 -3.62 -9.49 3.50
CA ASN A 111 -4.10 -9.96 2.21
C ASN A 111 -4.75 -8.79 1.43
N PRO A 112 -4.15 -8.32 0.31
CA PRO A 112 -4.68 -7.17 -0.43
C PRO A 112 -6.12 -7.41 -0.92
N TRP A 113 -6.46 -8.65 -1.29
CA TRP A 113 -7.79 -9.04 -1.74
C TRP A 113 -8.83 -9.12 -0.62
N LEU A 114 -8.43 -9.05 0.65
CA LEU A 114 -9.35 -8.97 1.80
C LEU A 114 -9.41 -7.57 2.42
N GLU A 115 -8.34 -6.80 2.26
CA GLU A 115 -8.16 -5.50 2.89
C GLU A 115 -8.71 -4.33 2.07
N ALA A 116 -8.74 -4.45 0.75
CA ALA A 116 -9.12 -3.35 -0.13
C ALA A 116 -10.02 -3.79 -1.30
N ASP A 117 -10.81 -2.85 -1.82
CA ASP A 117 -11.50 -2.99 -3.10
C ASP A 117 -10.55 -2.60 -4.24
N LEU A 118 -9.79 -3.57 -4.74
CA LEU A 118 -8.74 -3.33 -5.73
C LEU A 118 -9.27 -2.71 -7.04
N LYS A 119 -10.50 -3.05 -7.43
CA LYS A 119 -11.13 -2.48 -8.62
C LYS A 119 -11.42 -0.99 -8.41
N ARG A 120 -11.95 -0.60 -7.24
CA ARG A 120 -12.13 0.83 -6.90
C ARG A 120 -10.82 1.60 -6.83
N LEU A 121 -9.71 0.98 -6.40
CA LEU A 121 -8.41 1.64 -6.41
C LEU A 121 -7.96 1.98 -7.84
N GLN A 122 -8.17 1.05 -8.77
CA GLN A 122 -7.89 1.24 -10.21
C GLN A 122 -8.80 2.29 -10.85
N GLU A 123 -10.07 2.36 -10.43
CA GLU A 123 -11.04 3.40 -10.86
C GLU A 123 -10.67 4.80 -10.36
N GLY A 124 -9.92 4.91 -9.26
CA GLY A 124 -9.38 6.17 -8.74
C GLY A 124 -10.38 7.08 -8.03
N LEU A 125 -9.95 8.32 -7.78
CA LEU A 125 -10.70 9.36 -7.07
C LEU A 125 -10.99 10.55 -7.97
N PRO A 126 -12.17 11.19 -7.89
CA PRO A 126 -12.38 12.45 -8.58
C PRO A 126 -11.43 13.52 -8.02
N VAL A 127 -10.79 14.30 -8.90
CA VAL A 127 -9.91 15.41 -8.52
C VAL A 127 -10.66 16.39 -7.59
N GLU A 128 -9.98 16.91 -6.57
CA GLU A 128 -10.56 17.93 -5.68
C GLU A 128 -11.05 19.14 -6.49
N LYS A 129 -12.28 19.61 -6.22
CA LYS A 129 -12.90 20.72 -6.99
C LYS A 129 -12.02 21.98 -7.04
N GLN A 130 -11.35 22.30 -5.93
CA GLN A 130 -10.48 23.48 -5.83
C GLN A 130 -9.22 23.36 -6.69
N VAL A 131 -8.69 22.16 -6.88
CA VAL A 131 -7.55 21.92 -7.78
C VAL A 131 -7.98 22.17 -9.22
N VAL A 132 -9.18 21.73 -9.61
CA VAL A 132 -9.75 22.02 -10.94
C VAL A 132 -9.97 23.52 -11.15
N GLU A 133 -10.49 24.23 -10.15
CA GLU A 133 -10.71 25.68 -10.23
C GLU A 133 -9.40 26.47 -10.32
N ALA A 134 -8.35 26.06 -9.59
CA ALA A 134 -7.03 26.67 -9.71
C ALA A 134 -6.45 26.49 -11.12
N VAL A 135 -6.53 25.29 -11.69
CA VAL A 135 -6.05 25.01 -13.06
C VAL A 135 -6.82 25.81 -14.12
N LYS A 136 -8.14 25.97 -13.95
CA LYS A 136 -8.96 26.80 -14.86
C LYS A 136 -8.55 28.28 -14.82
N ARG A 137 -8.07 28.80 -13.69
CA ARG A 137 -7.55 30.18 -13.60
C ARG A 137 -6.21 30.35 -14.29
N ASP A 138 -5.36 29.32 -14.27
CA ASP A 138 -4.03 29.34 -14.90
C ASP A 138 -4.07 29.15 -16.44
N GLY A 139 -5.26 29.01 -17.05
CA GLY A 139 -5.43 28.89 -18.51
C GLY A 139 -5.05 27.53 -19.10
N GLU A 140 -4.73 26.54 -18.26
CA GLU A 140 -4.38 25.18 -18.70
C GLU A 140 -5.65 24.31 -18.87
N ASN A 141 -6.21 24.23 -20.08
CA ASN A 141 -7.39 23.41 -20.38
C ASN A 141 -7.12 21.89 -20.50
N ASN A 142 -5.91 21.40 -20.17
CA ASN A 142 -5.46 20.03 -20.46
C ASN A 142 -5.33 19.11 -19.23
N VAL A 143 -6.20 19.21 -18.23
CA VAL A 143 -6.37 18.10 -17.26
C VAL A 143 -7.18 17.00 -17.95
N SER A 144 -6.51 16.13 -18.71
CA SER A 144 -7.17 15.09 -19.51
C SER A 144 -7.84 13.99 -18.69
N THR A 145 -7.57 13.91 -17.38
CA THR A 145 -8.15 12.90 -16.49
C THR A 145 -8.78 13.56 -15.27
N ASN A 146 -10.11 13.48 -15.14
CA ASN A 146 -10.85 13.90 -13.95
C ASN A 146 -10.64 12.99 -12.72
N VAL A 147 -9.70 12.05 -12.82
CA VAL A 147 -9.48 10.97 -11.85
C VAL A 147 -8.02 10.92 -11.43
N VAL A 148 -7.79 10.81 -10.12
CA VAL A 148 -6.49 10.56 -9.50
C VAL A 148 -6.37 9.05 -9.22
N PRO A 149 -5.32 8.37 -9.71
CA PRO A 149 -5.11 6.95 -9.39
C PRO A 149 -4.83 6.78 -7.90
N ILE A 150 -5.23 5.64 -7.32
CA ILE A 150 -4.92 5.27 -5.94
C ILE A 150 -3.87 4.16 -5.95
N ASP A 151 -2.68 4.46 -5.45
CA ASP A 151 -1.60 3.47 -5.36
C ASP A 151 -1.93 2.38 -4.32
N LEU A 152 -1.70 1.11 -4.63
CA LEU A 152 -1.69 0.03 -3.64
C LEU A 152 -0.25 -0.22 -3.18
N VAL A 153 0.00 -0.09 -1.88
CA VAL A 153 1.34 -0.13 -1.31
C VAL A 153 1.40 -1.12 -0.16
N ARG A 154 2.43 -1.97 -0.11
CA ARG A 154 2.68 -2.84 1.05
C ARG A 154 3.87 -2.32 1.85
N ARG A 155 3.67 -1.96 3.11
CA ARG A 155 4.78 -1.52 3.98
C ARG A 155 5.52 -2.69 4.64
N ARG A 156 6.76 -2.45 5.07
CA ARG A 156 7.63 -3.44 5.76
C ARG A 156 7.24 -3.69 7.22
N SER A 157 6.54 -2.75 7.85
CA SER A 157 5.98 -2.84 9.20
C SER A 157 4.67 -3.66 9.21
N GLY A 158 4.28 -4.09 10.41
CA GLY A 158 2.98 -4.74 10.62
C GLY A 158 1.83 -3.73 10.72
N GLY A 159 0.72 -4.14 11.33
CA GLY A 159 -0.47 -3.31 11.54
C GLY A 159 -1.51 -3.43 10.42
N GLY A 160 -2.59 -2.66 10.55
CA GLY A 160 -3.75 -2.71 9.64
C GLY A 160 -3.60 -1.89 8.36
N THR A 161 -4.60 -1.93 7.50
CA THR A 161 -4.65 -1.18 6.25
C THR A 161 -5.17 0.24 6.48
N VAL A 162 -4.54 1.22 5.85
CA VAL A 162 -4.86 2.64 5.96
C VAL A 162 -4.95 3.28 4.58
N PHE A 163 -5.75 4.33 4.46
CA PHE A 163 -5.81 5.19 3.28
C PHE A 163 -5.09 6.50 3.59
N HIS A 164 -4.31 7.00 2.64
CA HIS A 164 -3.65 8.31 2.73
C HIS A 164 -4.09 9.19 1.57
N ASP A 165 -4.08 10.50 1.80
CA ASP A 165 -4.22 11.55 0.80
C ASP A 165 -3.58 12.85 1.30
N SER A 166 -3.87 13.96 0.62
CA SER A 166 -3.41 15.32 0.95
C SER A 166 -3.84 15.83 2.33
N GLY A 167 -4.82 15.20 2.98
CA GLY A 167 -5.31 15.55 4.32
C GLY A 167 -4.88 14.56 5.41
N ASN A 168 -3.88 13.72 5.12
CA ASN A 168 -3.29 12.75 6.04
C ASN A 168 -1.79 13.01 6.25
N LEU A 169 -1.40 13.40 7.46
CA LEU A 169 0.00 13.54 7.86
C LEU A 169 0.54 12.19 8.35
N ASN A 170 1.57 11.66 7.71
CA ASN A 170 2.30 10.51 8.27
C ASN A 170 3.45 11.01 9.14
N TYR A 171 3.67 10.31 10.25
CA TYR A 171 4.81 10.53 11.12
C TYR A 171 5.45 9.20 11.50
N SER A 172 6.77 9.21 11.68
CA SER A 172 7.51 8.02 12.10
C SER A 172 8.55 8.40 13.14
N VAL A 173 8.56 7.68 14.26
CA VAL A 173 9.51 7.84 15.35
C VAL A 173 10.41 6.61 15.39
N ILE A 174 11.71 6.81 15.20
CA ILE A 174 12.74 5.76 15.24
C ILE A 174 13.65 6.04 16.42
N VAL A 175 13.73 5.07 17.33
CA VAL A 175 14.51 5.18 18.57
C VAL A 175 15.30 3.91 18.84
N PRO A 176 16.28 3.95 19.76
CA PRO A 176 16.92 2.74 20.26
C PRO A 176 15.88 1.76 20.84
N ASN A 177 15.98 0.48 20.48
CA ASN A 177 15.11 -0.58 20.98
C ASN A 177 15.53 -1.00 22.40
N THR A 178 15.18 -0.19 23.39
CA THR A 178 15.46 -0.45 24.81
C THR A 178 14.24 -1.04 25.51
N LYS A 179 14.44 -1.62 26.70
CA LYS A 179 13.33 -2.14 27.54
C LYS A 179 12.34 -1.05 27.97
N ALA A 180 12.73 0.23 27.89
CA ALA A 180 11.87 1.36 28.22
C ALA A 180 10.85 1.68 27.11
N PHE A 181 11.05 1.19 25.88
CA PHE A 181 10.14 1.44 24.76
C PHE A 181 8.77 0.78 25.01
N LYS A 182 7.74 1.62 25.19
CA LYS A 182 6.33 1.19 25.17
C LYS A 182 5.69 1.61 23.85
N ARG A 183 4.76 0.79 23.36
CA ARG A 183 4.02 1.08 22.10
C ARG A 183 3.23 2.39 22.18
N SER A 184 2.71 2.77 23.34
CA SER A 184 1.91 3.99 23.50
C SER A 184 2.74 5.28 23.54
N THR A 185 4.04 5.20 23.89
CA THR A 185 4.90 6.36 24.18
C THR A 185 4.79 7.49 23.16
N HIS A 186 4.93 7.17 21.88
CA HIS A 186 4.97 8.16 20.80
C HIS A 186 3.56 8.54 20.31
N ALA A 187 2.56 7.68 20.50
CA ALA A 187 1.16 8.07 20.29
C ALA A 187 0.70 9.08 21.36
N GLU A 188 1.11 8.88 22.62
CA GLU A 188 0.88 9.82 23.72
C GLU A 188 1.62 11.15 23.48
N MET A 189 2.83 11.10 22.92
CA MET A 189 3.57 12.29 22.48
C MET A 189 2.77 13.12 21.45
N VAL A 190 2.16 12.45 20.46
CA VAL A 190 1.30 13.13 19.47
C VAL A 190 0.04 13.69 20.14
N VAL A 191 -0.59 12.95 21.05
CA VAL A 191 -1.77 13.43 21.81
C VAL A 191 -1.45 14.71 22.58
N ARG A 192 -0.34 14.77 23.33
CA ARG A 192 0.08 16.00 24.03
C ARG A 192 0.28 17.18 23.07
N GLY A 193 0.84 16.91 21.89
CA GLY A 193 0.98 17.92 20.84
C GLY A 193 -0.38 18.47 20.39
N LEU A 194 -1.34 17.59 20.11
CA LEU A 194 -2.70 17.97 19.72
C LEU A 194 -3.46 18.72 20.83
N GLU A 195 -3.35 18.27 22.07
CA GLU A 195 -3.96 18.94 23.23
C GLU A 195 -3.40 20.36 23.40
N SER A 196 -2.08 20.57 23.17
CA SER A 196 -1.48 21.90 23.26
C SER A 196 -2.09 22.91 22.27
N LEU A 197 -2.54 22.44 21.09
CA LEU A 197 -3.19 23.27 20.08
C LEU A 197 -4.62 23.64 20.46
N ALA A 198 -5.31 22.76 21.18
CA ALA A 198 -6.64 23.02 21.71
C ALA A 198 -6.59 24.02 22.89
N SER A 199 -5.66 23.80 23.84
CA SER A 199 -5.52 24.67 25.02
C SER A 199 -5.08 26.09 24.69
N ALA A 200 -4.10 26.28 23.79
CA ALA A 200 -3.61 27.60 23.41
C ALA A 200 -4.70 28.50 22.77
N ARG A 201 -5.74 27.89 22.19
CA ARG A 201 -6.88 28.59 21.60
C ARG A 201 -7.97 28.91 22.60
N ALA A 202 -8.23 28.00 23.54
CA ALA A 202 -9.17 28.25 24.64
C ALA A 202 -8.77 29.48 25.47
N THR A 203 -7.47 29.77 25.60
CA THR A 203 -6.97 30.96 26.31
C THR A 203 -6.98 32.24 25.47
N SER A 204 -7.01 32.13 24.13
CA SER A 204 -6.91 33.27 23.21
C SER A 204 -8.29 33.86 22.82
N SER A 205 -9.36 33.06 22.87
CA SER A 205 -10.72 33.53 22.58
C SER A 205 -11.40 34.12 23.82
N SER A 206 -11.19 35.41 24.08
CA SER A 206 -12.04 36.23 24.95
C SER A 206 -13.35 36.67 24.26
N SER A 207 -13.75 35.99 23.19
CA SER A 207 -14.97 36.26 22.43
C SER A 207 -15.63 34.92 22.11
N ALA A 208 -16.90 34.75 22.47
CA ALA A 208 -17.66 33.50 22.50
C ALA A 208 -17.95 32.84 21.13
N VAL A 209 -17.17 33.18 20.10
CA VAL A 209 -17.10 32.37 18.88
C VAL A 209 -16.01 31.35 19.14
N THR A 210 -16.41 30.13 19.50
CA THR A 210 -15.54 28.95 19.46
C THR A 210 -14.72 29.03 18.18
N ASP A 211 -13.40 29.10 18.27
CA ASP A 211 -12.54 28.94 17.09
C ASP A 211 -12.67 27.47 16.65
N GLU A 212 -13.67 27.19 15.81
CA GLU A 212 -14.16 25.87 15.38
C GLU A 212 -13.15 25.10 14.50
N ARG A 213 -11.91 25.59 14.33
CA ARG A 213 -10.94 25.02 13.39
C ARG A 213 -10.59 23.56 13.71
N TYR A 214 -10.48 23.18 14.98
CA TYR A 214 -10.29 21.80 15.41
C TYR A 214 -11.60 21.24 15.96
N GLY A 215 -12.19 20.29 15.23
CA GLY A 215 -13.52 19.75 15.50
C GLY A 215 -13.55 18.62 16.51
N PHE A 216 -12.71 18.65 17.56
CA PHE A 216 -12.68 17.60 18.57
C PHE A 216 -12.77 18.15 19.99
N GLY A 217 -13.53 17.46 20.86
CA GLY A 217 -13.65 17.80 22.28
C GLY A 217 -12.50 17.26 23.13
N ALA A 218 -12.05 16.04 22.84
CA ALA A 218 -10.93 15.39 23.53
C ALA A 218 -10.20 14.44 22.57
N VAL A 219 -8.92 14.18 22.83
CA VAL A 219 -8.10 13.20 22.10
C VAL A 219 -7.39 12.28 23.08
N ARG A 220 -7.23 10.99 22.74
CA ARG A 220 -6.49 10.04 23.57
C ARG A 220 -5.95 8.87 22.76
N VAL A 221 -5.03 8.14 23.38
CA VAL A 221 -4.57 6.83 22.90
C VAL A 221 -5.52 5.75 23.42
N ASN A 222 -5.95 4.82 22.56
CA ASN A 222 -6.76 3.66 22.96
C ASN A 222 -5.89 2.42 23.23
N ASP A 223 -6.51 1.30 23.62
CA ASP A 223 -5.81 0.04 23.95
C ASP A 223 -5.02 -0.56 22.78
N ARG A 224 -5.35 -0.19 21.54
CA ARG A 224 -4.65 -0.61 20.32
C ARG A 224 -3.49 0.34 19.97
N ASN A 225 -3.27 1.37 20.77
CA ASN A 225 -2.33 2.47 20.55
C ASN A 225 -2.69 3.36 19.36
N ASP A 226 -3.94 3.33 18.91
CA ASP A 226 -4.47 4.29 17.94
C ASP A 226 -4.84 5.60 18.65
N ILE A 227 -4.79 6.73 17.95
CA ILE A 227 -5.31 8.00 18.48
C ILE A 227 -6.77 8.13 18.06
N VAL A 228 -7.63 8.39 19.03
CA VAL A 228 -9.06 8.61 18.85
C VAL A 228 -9.43 10.00 19.35
N MET A 229 -10.39 10.62 18.68
CA MET A 229 -10.97 11.90 19.08
C MET A 229 -12.44 11.72 19.47
N LEU A 230 -12.90 12.46 20.47
CA LEU A 230 -14.31 12.55 20.80
C LEU A 230 -14.95 13.65 19.94
N GLN A 231 -16.05 13.32 19.27
CA GLN A 231 -16.81 14.31 18.52
C GLN A 231 -17.30 15.47 19.41
N PRO A 232 -17.51 16.68 18.87
CA PRO A 232 -17.91 17.85 19.66
C PRO A 232 -19.23 17.68 20.41
N ASP A 233 -20.16 16.88 19.87
CA ASP A 233 -21.44 16.54 20.51
C ASP A 233 -21.32 15.49 21.63
N GLY A 234 -20.11 14.98 21.88
CA GLY A 234 -19.87 13.89 22.83
C GLY A 234 -20.39 12.53 22.39
N GLY A 235 -20.85 12.39 21.13
CA GLY A 235 -21.60 11.23 20.64
C GLY A 235 -20.76 9.97 20.48
N GLU A 236 -19.65 10.04 19.75
CA GLU A 236 -18.77 8.88 19.56
C GLU A 236 -17.27 9.22 19.45
N TRP A 237 -16.45 8.21 19.72
CA TRP A 237 -15.00 8.25 19.50
C TRP A 237 -14.67 7.81 18.07
N LEU A 238 -14.04 8.70 17.30
CA LEU A 238 -13.57 8.43 15.95
C LEU A 238 -12.05 8.25 15.92
N LYS A 239 -11.56 7.26 15.20
CA LYS A 239 -10.13 7.07 14.99
C LYS A 239 -9.59 8.14 14.05
N VAL A 240 -8.58 8.86 14.50
CA VAL A 240 -7.87 9.89 13.72
C VAL A 240 -6.45 9.47 13.38
N SER A 241 -5.86 8.55 14.14
CA SER A 241 -4.53 8.03 13.87
C SER A 241 -4.46 6.51 13.99
N GLY A 242 -3.89 5.85 12.98
CA GLY A 242 -3.48 4.45 13.09
C GLY A 242 -2.03 4.33 13.51
N SER A 243 -1.72 3.33 14.35
CA SER A 243 -0.34 3.01 14.75
C SER A 243 0.14 1.66 14.20
N ALA A 244 1.39 1.62 13.78
CA ALA A 244 2.07 0.39 13.39
C ALA A 244 3.55 0.43 13.77
N TYR A 245 4.15 -0.75 13.93
CA TYR A 245 5.47 -0.90 14.52
C TYR A 245 6.36 -1.85 13.73
N LYS A 246 7.67 -1.60 13.79
CA LYS A 246 8.72 -2.52 13.35
C LYS A 246 9.85 -2.52 14.38
N LEU A 247 10.08 -3.67 15.00
CA LEU A 247 11.22 -3.88 15.90
C LEU A 247 12.32 -4.61 15.12
N THR A 248 13.53 -4.07 15.17
CA THR A 248 14.74 -4.71 14.63
C THR A 248 15.75 -4.90 15.76
N ARG A 249 16.92 -5.50 15.44
CA ARG A 249 18.03 -5.56 16.38
C ARG A 249 18.52 -4.15 16.66
N GLY A 250 18.28 -3.65 17.87
CA GLY A 250 18.76 -2.35 18.35
C GLY A 250 17.91 -1.13 17.98
N ARG A 251 16.95 -1.24 17.05
CA ARG A 251 16.08 -0.11 16.65
C ARG A 251 14.59 -0.45 16.74
N ALA A 252 13.79 0.53 17.13
CA ALA A 252 12.34 0.45 17.18
C ALA A 252 11.75 1.58 16.34
N LEU A 253 10.85 1.23 15.42
CA LEU A 253 10.06 2.16 14.62
C LEU A 253 8.61 2.09 15.10
N HIS A 254 8.06 3.25 15.49
CA HIS A 254 6.62 3.51 15.50
C HIS A 254 6.33 4.43 14.32
N HIS A 255 5.42 4.04 13.44
CA HIS A 255 4.89 4.96 12.43
C HIS A 255 3.38 5.07 12.58
N GLY A 256 2.87 6.27 12.38
CA GLY A 256 1.46 6.58 12.47
C GLY A 256 0.99 7.43 11.30
N THR A 257 -0.31 7.33 11.05
CA THR A 257 -1.04 8.18 10.11
C THR A 257 -1.88 9.15 10.91
N LEU A 258 -2.13 10.37 10.46
CA LEU A 258 -2.97 11.32 11.18
C LEU A 258 -3.91 12.01 10.20
N LEU A 259 -5.18 11.64 10.25
CA LEU A 259 -6.25 12.25 9.46
C LEU A 259 -6.60 13.60 10.07
N TYR A 260 -6.12 14.66 9.42
CA TYR A 260 -6.35 16.01 9.90
C TYR A 260 -7.35 16.78 9.05
N SER A 261 -7.46 16.52 7.74
CA SER A 261 -8.46 17.17 6.86
C SER A 261 -8.56 16.47 5.49
N SER A 262 -8.79 15.15 5.46
CA SER A 262 -8.98 14.38 4.23
C SER A 262 -10.29 14.76 3.51
N PRO A 263 -10.23 15.16 2.22
CA PRO A 263 -11.42 15.43 1.40
C PRO A 263 -12.21 14.18 1.01
N TYR A 264 -11.65 12.99 1.27
CA TYR A 264 -12.24 11.71 0.93
C TYR A 264 -12.57 10.87 2.16
N VAL A 265 -12.63 11.46 3.35
CA VAL A 265 -12.91 10.76 4.62
C VAL A 265 -14.16 9.88 4.55
N ASN A 266 -15.21 10.33 3.85
CA ASN A 266 -16.46 9.61 3.64
C ASN A 266 -16.35 8.44 2.63
N LYS A 267 -15.29 8.38 1.82
CA LYS A 267 -15.02 7.31 0.85
C LYS A 267 -14.02 6.28 1.35
N ILE A 268 -13.21 6.59 2.37
CA ILE A 268 -12.18 5.68 2.93
C ILE A 268 -12.76 4.29 3.18
N SER A 269 -13.93 4.21 3.81
CA SER A 269 -14.57 2.93 4.13
C SER A 269 -14.91 2.08 2.90
N ALA A 270 -15.15 2.69 1.74
CA ALA A 270 -15.43 1.97 0.50
C ALA A 270 -14.15 1.37 -0.09
N PHE A 271 -13.03 2.10 -0.05
CA PHE A 271 -11.73 1.58 -0.51
C PHE A 271 -11.19 0.45 0.36
N LEU A 272 -11.46 0.49 1.66
CA LEU A 272 -11.02 -0.52 2.64
C LEU A 272 -12.06 -1.65 2.86
N ARG A 273 -13.02 -1.79 1.94
CA ARG A 273 -14.04 -2.85 1.94
C ARG A 273 -13.86 -3.74 0.72
N SER A 274 -13.09 -4.81 0.88
CA SER A 274 -13.01 -5.84 -0.15
C SER A 274 -14.39 -6.48 -0.45
N PRO A 275 -14.74 -6.69 -1.73
CA PRO A 275 -15.89 -7.51 -2.14
C PRO A 275 -15.72 -9.01 -1.82
N GLY A 276 -14.50 -9.45 -1.47
CA GLY A 276 -14.19 -10.82 -1.05
C GLY A 276 -14.43 -11.09 0.44
N ARG A 277 -14.89 -10.10 1.20
CA ARG A 277 -15.19 -10.26 2.63
C ARG A 277 -16.27 -11.32 2.83
N GLY A 278 -16.01 -12.28 3.72
CA GLY A 278 -16.91 -13.42 3.98
C GLY A 278 -16.79 -14.55 2.95
N LEU A 279 -15.99 -14.36 1.89
CA LEU A 279 -15.69 -15.38 0.88
C LEU A 279 -14.24 -15.86 0.95
N ILE A 280 -13.35 -15.04 1.51
CA ILE A 280 -11.94 -15.36 1.77
C ILE A 280 -11.77 -15.76 3.24
N SER A 281 -11.12 -16.89 3.48
CA SER A 281 -10.69 -17.38 4.78
C SER A 281 -9.16 -17.39 4.85
N ALA A 282 -8.58 -16.64 5.80
CA ALA A 282 -7.13 -16.55 5.97
C ALA A 282 -6.75 -16.69 7.45
N LYS A 283 -5.57 -17.25 7.73
CA LYS A 283 -5.02 -17.34 9.09
C LYS A 283 -4.26 -16.06 9.52
N GLY A 284 -4.16 -15.08 8.63
CA GLY A 284 -3.45 -13.83 8.88
C GLY A 284 -4.20 -12.89 9.83
N VAL A 285 -3.48 -11.92 10.39
CA VAL A 285 -4.09 -10.85 11.20
C VAL A 285 -4.83 -9.88 10.28
N GLU A 286 -6.15 -9.88 10.33
CA GLU A 286 -7.00 -8.92 9.61
C GLU A 286 -6.99 -7.53 10.26
N SER A 287 -7.29 -6.50 9.46
CA SER A 287 -7.61 -5.18 10.02
C SER A 287 -8.89 -5.21 10.85
N VAL A 288 -8.78 -4.82 12.12
CA VAL A 288 -9.96 -4.43 12.91
C VAL A 288 -10.40 -3.05 12.45
N ARG A 289 -11.59 -3.00 11.83
CA ARG A 289 -12.21 -1.78 11.31
C ARG A 289 -12.56 -0.81 12.43
N SER A 290 -12.47 0.48 12.12
CA SER A 290 -12.86 1.57 13.02
C SER A 290 -13.50 2.67 12.19
N LYS A 291 -14.49 3.36 12.76
CA LYS A 291 -14.94 4.63 12.20
C LYS A 291 -13.80 5.63 12.31
N VAL A 292 -13.60 6.42 11.26
CA VAL A 292 -12.53 7.41 11.17
C VAL A 292 -13.11 8.81 11.01
N GLY A 293 -12.34 9.81 11.42
CA GLY A 293 -12.71 11.22 11.26
C GLY A 293 -11.48 12.09 11.03
N ASN A 294 -11.71 13.33 10.63
CA ASN A 294 -10.66 14.34 10.52
C ASN A 294 -10.59 15.16 11.81
N LEU A 295 -9.38 15.47 12.30
CA LEU A 295 -9.19 16.40 13.43
C LEU A 295 -9.75 17.81 13.17
N ALA A 296 -9.70 18.25 11.91
CA ALA A 296 -10.21 19.51 11.43
C ALA A 296 -10.85 19.29 10.05
N TRP A 297 -11.65 20.22 9.55
CA TRP A 297 -12.12 20.13 8.18
C TRP A 297 -12.09 21.49 7.53
N THR A 298 -11.36 21.57 6.42
CA THR A 298 -11.44 22.71 5.53
C THR A 298 -11.34 22.25 4.08
N PRO A 299 -12.22 22.76 3.20
CA PRO A 299 -12.03 22.54 1.78
C PRO A 299 -10.84 23.35 1.27
N ASP A 300 -10.51 24.51 1.87
CA ASP A 300 -9.46 25.45 1.42
C ASP A 300 -8.05 24.86 1.55
N LEU A 301 -7.31 24.80 0.43
CA LEU A 301 -5.96 24.22 0.40
C LEU A 301 -4.93 24.99 1.24
N ARG A 302 -5.04 26.32 1.35
CA ARG A 302 -4.10 27.13 2.14
C ARG A 302 -4.35 26.95 3.62
N GLU A 303 -5.61 26.92 4.03
CA GLU A 303 -5.99 26.63 5.41
C GLU A 303 -5.60 25.19 5.80
N ARG A 304 -5.83 24.22 4.90
CA ARG A 304 -5.40 22.83 5.10
C ARG A 304 -3.87 22.74 5.34
N GLU A 305 -3.09 23.47 4.56
CA GLU A 305 -1.63 23.53 4.75
C GLU A 305 -1.25 24.20 6.07
N ALA A 306 -1.93 25.29 6.46
CA ALA A 306 -1.71 25.94 7.75
C ALA A 306 -1.97 24.98 8.92
N ILE A 307 -3.08 24.22 8.88
CA ILE A 307 -3.39 23.18 9.89
C ILE A 307 -2.27 22.13 9.94
N ARG A 308 -1.79 21.66 8.79
CA ARG A 308 -0.69 20.68 8.70
C ARG A 308 0.57 21.21 9.38
N VAL A 309 0.95 22.45 9.11
CA VAL A 309 2.14 23.11 9.70
C VAL A 309 2.00 23.24 11.21
N GLU A 310 0.85 23.67 11.72
CA GLU A 310 0.58 23.79 13.15
C GLU A 310 0.67 22.45 13.89
N ILE A 311 0.02 21.40 13.37
CA ILE A 311 0.05 20.04 13.92
C ILE A 311 1.49 19.53 13.94
N THR A 312 2.20 19.68 12.83
CA THR A 312 3.59 19.23 12.70
C THR A 312 4.47 19.91 13.75
N GLU A 313 4.37 21.24 13.88
CA GLU A 313 5.13 22.01 14.87
C GLU A 313 4.81 21.59 16.30
N ALA A 314 3.54 21.32 16.63
CA ALA A 314 3.15 20.84 17.95
C ALA A 314 3.78 19.47 18.29
N ILE A 315 3.80 18.54 17.34
CA ILE A 315 4.43 17.23 17.52
C ILE A 315 5.96 17.37 17.65
N LYS A 316 6.58 18.24 16.83
CA LYS A 316 8.02 18.53 16.93
C LYS A 316 8.42 19.06 18.31
N ARG A 317 7.60 19.93 18.92
CA ARG A 317 7.85 20.43 20.28
C ARG A 317 7.87 19.31 21.31
N GLU A 318 6.88 18.41 21.26
CA GLU A 318 6.82 17.28 22.18
C GLU A 318 7.96 16.28 21.98
N PHE A 319 8.32 15.99 20.73
CA PHE A 319 9.49 15.15 20.43
C PHE A 319 10.79 15.77 20.94
N TRP A 320 10.97 17.08 20.75
CA TRP A 320 12.17 17.79 21.23
C TRP A 320 12.23 17.86 22.75
N LYS A 321 11.09 18.05 23.43
CA LYS A 321 11.03 17.96 24.89
C LYS A 321 11.45 16.58 25.41
N MET A 322 11.19 15.52 24.65
CA MET A 322 11.54 14.16 25.05
C MET A 322 13.02 13.79 24.82
N TYR A 323 13.64 14.30 23.74
CA TYR A 323 14.95 13.82 23.29
C TYR A 323 15.97 14.92 22.99
N GLY A 324 15.55 16.18 22.94
CA GLY A 324 16.39 17.34 22.64
C GLY A 324 17.11 17.92 23.85
N GLU A 325 16.90 17.37 25.05
CA GLU A 325 17.48 17.89 26.30
C GLU A 325 17.22 19.41 26.43
N ASP A 326 18.21 20.18 26.88
CA ASP A 326 18.13 21.64 26.97
C ASP A 326 18.62 22.34 25.68
N SER A 327 18.85 21.59 24.61
CA SER A 327 19.34 22.15 23.35
C SER A 327 18.22 22.84 22.55
N VAL A 328 18.59 23.86 21.77
CA VAL A 328 17.67 24.53 20.84
C VAL A 328 17.70 23.84 19.49
N ARG A 329 16.53 23.63 18.88
CA ARG A 329 16.41 23.14 17.49
C ARG A 329 17.09 24.09 16.51
N ARG A 330 17.87 23.54 15.59
CA ARG A 330 18.60 24.28 14.55
C ARG A 330 18.18 23.75 13.17
N PRO A 331 17.42 24.55 12.41
CA PRO A 331 17.10 24.26 11.02
C PRO A 331 18.34 23.86 10.20
N GLY A 332 18.19 22.80 9.41
CA GLY A 332 19.17 22.10 8.58
C GLY A 332 20.42 21.55 9.26
N VAL A 333 20.46 21.57 10.59
CA VAL A 333 21.43 20.80 11.39
C VAL A 333 20.74 19.58 11.99
N ASP A 334 19.64 19.80 12.71
CA ASP A 334 18.84 18.76 13.34
C ASP A 334 17.40 18.70 12.81
N GLU A 335 16.89 19.76 12.17
CA GLU A 335 15.64 19.75 11.39
C GLU A 335 15.95 19.81 9.89
N ILE A 336 15.80 18.68 9.19
CA ILE A 336 16.26 18.47 7.82
C ILE A 336 15.06 18.32 6.88
N THR A 337 15.01 19.14 5.83
CA THR A 337 14.04 18.98 4.75
C THR A 337 14.69 18.24 3.59
N LEU A 338 14.10 17.13 3.17
CA LEU A 338 14.48 16.43 1.94
C LEU A 338 13.53 16.86 0.81
N PRO A 339 14.03 17.61 -0.18
CA PRO A 339 13.20 18.07 -1.28
C PRO A 339 12.75 16.89 -2.16
N ALA A 340 11.54 16.99 -2.70
CA ALA A 340 11.11 16.19 -3.82
C ALA A 340 11.97 16.61 -5.02
N GLY A 341 12.85 15.72 -5.46
CA GLY A 341 13.72 15.93 -6.63
C GLY A 341 13.18 15.25 -7.87
N THR A 342 14.01 15.18 -8.93
CA THR A 342 13.81 14.14 -9.93
C THR A 342 13.82 12.83 -9.16
N GLU A 343 12.68 12.13 -9.10
CA GLU A 343 12.61 10.75 -8.58
C GLU A 343 13.35 9.77 -9.52
N GLU A 344 14.31 10.31 -10.28
CA GLU A 344 15.21 9.62 -11.17
C GLU A 344 16.15 8.78 -10.32
N TYR A 345 16.10 7.50 -10.61
CA TYR A 345 16.81 6.46 -9.88
C TYR A 345 18.30 6.74 -9.73
N ASP A 346 18.93 7.34 -10.75
CA ASP A 346 20.38 7.61 -10.80
C ASP A 346 20.84 8.73 -9.85
N VAL A 347 19.90 9.53 -9.32
CA VAL A 347 20.19 10.61 -8.35
C VAL A 347 19.98 10.13 -6.90
N LEU A 348 19.26 9.03 -6.70
CA LEU A 348 18.91 8.55 -5.37
C LEU A 348 20.05 7.73 -4.75
N ASN A 349 20.10 7.72 -3.41
CA ASN A 349 20.90 6.75 -2.67
C ASN A 349 20.56 5.31 -3.15
N PRO A 350 21.54 4.45 -3.50
CA PRO A 350 21.27 3.13 -4.07
C PRO A 350 20.40 2.21 -3.21
N VAL A 351 20.47 2.34 -1.89
CA VAL A 351 19.65 1.56 -0.94
C VAL A 351 18.20 2.03 -0.99
N VAL A 352 17.97 3.34 -1.05
CA VAL A 352 16.62 3.92 -1.21
C VAL A 352 16.04 3.53 -2.56
N ALA A 353 16.84 3.64 -3.62
CA ALA A 353 16.45 3.29 -4.98
C ALA A 353 16.04 1.81 -5.09
N THR A 354 16.87 0.89 -4.56
CA THR A 354 16.56 -0.54 -4.47
C THR A 354 15.30 -0.80 -3.65
N GLY A 355 15.16 -0.12 -2.51
CA GLY A 355 13.98 -0.21 -1.66
C GLY A 355 12.70 0.20 -2.39
N MET A 356 12.76 1.25 -3.21
CA MET A 356 11.62 1.74 -3.98
C MET A 356 11.19 0.73 -5.04
N GLN A 357 12.14 0.14 -5.76
CA GLN A 357 11.86 -0.90 -6.76
C GLN A 357 11.22 -2.14 -6.14
N GLU A 358 11.70 -2.57 -4.96
CA GLU A 358 11.05 -3.65 -4.21
C GLU A 358 9.59 -3.29 -3.92
N LEU A 359 9.32 -2.11 -3.33
CA LEU A 359 7.98 -1.70 -2.91
C LEU A 359 6.99 -1.56 -4.07
N ILE A 360 7.45 -1.19 -5.27
CA ILE A 360 6.64 -1.09 -6.49
C ILE A 360 6.33 -2.47 -7.09
N SER A 361 7.20 -3.46 -6.86
CA SER A 361 7.08 -4.75 -7.54
C SER A 361 5.82 -5.54 -7.13
N PRO A 362 5.12 -6.20 -8.08
CA PRO A 362 4.03 -7.13 -7.74
C PRO A 362 4.49 -8.29 -6.83
N SER A 363 5.76 -8.70 -6.96
CA SER A 363 6.42 -9.67 -6.07
C SER A 363 6.40 -9.24 -4.60
N TRP A 364 6.43 -7.93 -4.34
CA TRP A 364 6.28 -7.40 -2.99
C TRP A 364 4.82 -7.14 -2.62
N ILE A 365 4.07 -6.45 -3.48
CA ILE A 365 2.68 -6.03 -3.18
C ILE A 365 1.78 -7.25 -2.97
N PHE A 366 1.83 -8.24 -3.86
CA PHE A 366 0.91 -9.38 -3.86
C PHE A 366 1.55 -10.68 -3.37
N GLU A 367 2.79 -10.94 -3.75
CA GLU A 367 3.40 -12.27 -3.55
C GLU A 367 3.98 -12.47 -2.14
N GLN A 368 3.83 -11.47 -1.28
CA GLN A 368 4.09 -11.57 0.15
C GLN A 368 2.86 -11.99 0.96
N THR A 369 1.72 -12.22 0.31
CA THR A 369 0.45 -12.56 0.96
C THR A 369 0.50 -13.96 1.57
N PRO A 370 0.22 -14.14 2.88
CA PRO A 370 0.09 -15.46 3.49
C PRO A 370 -0.96 -16.34 2.81
N ILE A 371 -0.90 -17.65 3.06
CA ILE A 371 -1.88 -18.60 2.52
C ILE A 371 -3.32 -18.23 2.92
N PHE A 372 -4.24 -18.37 1.96
CA PHE A 372 -5.67 -18.20 2.17
C PHE A 372 -6.47 -19.08 1.22
N ASP A 373 -7.69 -19.38 1.65
CA ASP A 373 -8.72 -20.07 0.88
C ASP A 373 -9.80 -19.07 0.47
N PHE A 374 -10.45 -19.34 -0.65
CA PHE A 374 -11.61 -18.60 -1.12
C PHE A 374 -12.69 -19.58 -1.57
N ALA A 375 -13.94 -19.27 -1.25
CA ALA A 375 -15.11 -19.94 -1.79
C ALA A 375 -16.08 -18.89 -2.31
N SER A 376 -16.50 -19.00 -3.57
CA SER A 376 -17.41 -18.04 -4.19
C SER A 376 -18.81 -18.08 -3.61
N GLY A 377 -19.18 -19.16 -2.90
CA GLY A 377 -20.58 -19.53 -2.69
C GLY A 377 -21.24 -19.97 -4.00
N MET A 378 -22.45 -20.53 -3.88
CA MET A 378 -23.23 -21.00 -5.04
C MET A 378 -23.81 -19.81 -5.82
N LEU A 379 -23.45 -19.72 -7.11
CA LEU A 379 -24.00 -18.77 -8.08
C LEU A 379 -24.47 -19.53 -9.31
N GLU A 380 -25.76 -19.44 -9.64
CA GLU A 380 -26.35 -20.16 -10.77
C GLU A 380 -25.96 -21.65 -10.77
N GLN A 381 -26.04 -22.29 -9.59
CA GLN A 381 -25.63 -23.67 -9.35
C GLN A 381 -24.14 -23.96 -9.60
N HIS A 382 -23.27 -22.96 -9.64
CA HIS A 382 -21.82 -23.17 -9.76
C HIS A 382 -21.11 -22.59 -8.53
N GLU A 383 -20.03 -23.24 -8.11
CA GLU A 383 -19.17 -22.76 -7.03
C GLU A 383 -17.70 -22.87 -7.47
N VAL A 384 -16.93 -21.82 -7.22
CA VAL A 384 -15.49 -21.83 -7.37
C VAL A 384 -14.84 -21.75 -6.00
N GLN A 385 -13.92 -22.66 -5.74
CA GLN A 385 -13.03 -22.61 -4.59
C GLN A 385 -11.59 -22.50 -5.05
N LEU A 386 -10.77 -21.72 -4.34
CA LEU A 386 -9.34 -21.67 -4.62
C LEU A 386 -8.53 -21.56 -3.35
N CYS A 387 -7.30 -22.06 -3.42
CA CYS A 387 -6.27 -21.83 -2.40
C CYS A 387 -5.12 -21.08 -3.07
N ALA A 388 -4.63 -20.02 -2.43
CA ALA A 388 -3.46 -19.30 -2.89
C ALA A 388 -2.47 -19.09 -1.75
N ASN A 389 -1.18 -19.17 -2.09
CA ASN A 389 -0.08 -18.93 -1.15
C ASN A 389 0.95 -18.04 -1.82
N ARG A 390 1.39 -16.98 -1.15
CA ARG A 390 2.31 -15.98 -1.72
C ARG A 390 1.76 -15.40 -3.02
N GLY A 391 0.46 -15.13 -3.08
CA GLY A 391 -0.23 -14.64 -4.27
C GLY A 391 -0.26 -15.61 -5.47
N VAL A 392 0.29 -16.81 -5.32
CA VAL A 392 0.29 -17.86 -6.35
C VAL A 392 -0.87 -18.81 -6.09
N LEU A 393 -1.68 -19.03 -7.11
CA LEU A 393 -2.77 -20.00 -7.11
C LEU A 393 -2.18 -21.42 -6.96
N LYS A 394 -2.66 -22.17 -5.97
CA LYS A 394 -2.20 -23.55 -5.68
C LYS A 394 -3.23 -24.57 -6.12
N THR A 395 -4.50 -24.30 -5.84
CA THR A 395 -5.62 -25.11 -6.32
C THR A 395 -6.75 -24.21 -6.80
N LEU A 396 -7.47 -24.65 -7.82
CA LEU A 396 -8.71 -24.06 -8.30
C LEU A 396 -9.72 -25.19 -8.54
N THR A 397 -10.86 -25.14 -7.87
CA THR A 397 -11.92 -26.12 -7.97
C THR A 397 -13.17 -25.44 -8.54
N LEU A 398 -13.77 -26.03 -9.57
CA LEU A 398 -15.07 -25.66 -10.11
C LEU A 398 -16.04 -26.80 -9.82
N ARG A 399 -17.11 -26.51 -9.09
CA ARG A 399 -18.24 -27.40 -8.90
C ARG A 399 -19.39 -26.94 -9.77
N SER A 400 -19.99 -27.86 -10.53
CA SER A 400 -21.05 -27.59 -11.51
C SER A 400 -22.10 -28.70 -11.44
N PRO A 401 -23.37 -28.41 -11.80
CA PRO A 401 -24.39 -29.44 -11.85
C PRO A 401 -24.13 -30.31 -13.10
N THR A 402 -24.28 -31.61 -12.95
CA THR A 402 -24.31 -32.55 -14.07
C THR A 402 -25.67 -33.19 -14.19
N PRO A 403 -26.13 -33.51 -15.41
CA PRO A 403 -27.31 -34.36 -15.58
C PRO A 403 -27.11 -35.67 -14.81
N ASP A 404 -28.12 -36.10 -14.04
CA ASP A 404 -28.06 -37.40 -13.37
C ASP A 404 -27.93 -38.51 -14.43
N PRO A 405 -26.82 -39.27 -14.47
CA PRO A 405 -26.63 -40.32 -15.46
C PRO A 405 -27.66 -41.46 -15.31
N GLY A 406 -28.32 -41.60 -14.15
CA GLY A 406 -29.26 -42.68 -13.87
C GLY A 406 -30.75 -42.33 -13.96
N GLN A 407 -31.12 -41.06 -14.15
CA GLN A 407 -32.51 -40.57 -13.93
C GLN A 407 -33.14 -41.09 -12.61
N ARG A 408 -32.34 -41.33 -11.57
CA ARG A 408 -32.75 -41.81 -10.26
C ARG A 408 -33.11 -40.62 -9.38
N GLY A 409 -34.25 -39.99 -9.66
CA GLY A 409 -34.89 -39.02 -8.78
C GLY A 409 -34.44 -37.56 -8.93
N ASN A 410 -34.96 -36.69 -8.06
CA ASN A 410 -34.74 -35.23 -8.07
C ASN A 410 -33.38 -34.80 -7.45
N GLU A 411 -32.44 -35.71 -7.21
CA GLU A 411 -31.15 -35.36 -6.63
C GLU A 411 -30.20 -34.77 -7.69
N VAL A 412 -29.66 -33.59 -7.40
CA VAL A 412 -28.67 -32.94 -8.27
C VAL A 412 -27.33 -33.64 -8.09
N VAL A 413 -26.84 -34.26 -9.15
CA VAL A 413 -25.47 -34.81 -9.23
C VAL A 413 -24.49 -33.68 -9.54
N TRP A 414 -23.34 -33.64 -8.87
CA TRP A 414 -22.34 -32.61 -9.06
C TRP A 414 -21.08 -33.16 -9.75
N ALA A 415 -20.57 -32.43 -10.73
CA ALA A 415 -19.20 -32.59 -11.16
C ALA A 415 -18.31 -31.59 -10.40
N THR A 416 -17.20 -32.10 -9.89
CA THR A 416 -16.14 -31.31 -9.26
C THR A 416 -14.88 -31.44 -10.08
N ARG A 417 -14.43 -30.33 -10.65
CA ARG A 417 -13.18 -30.26 -11.41
C ARG A 417 -12.14 -29.50 -10.62
N LYS A 418 -10.99 -30.12 -10.35
CA LYS A 418 -9.92 -29.57 -9.52
C LYS A 418 -8.62 -29.44 -10.32
N ILE A 419 -8.10 -28.23 -10.41
CA ILE A 419 -6.82 -27.91 -11.05
C ILE A 419 -5.79 -27.64 -9.96
N GLN A 420 -4.65 -28.31 -10.01
CA GLN A 420 -3.50 -28.03 -9.16
C GLN A 420 -2.37 -27.39 -9.97
N PHE A 421 -1.68 -26.41 -9.37
CA PHE A 421 -0.64 -25.62 -10.04
C PHE A 421 0.74 -25.84 -9.40
N GLY A 422 1.76 -25.98 -10.25
CA GLY A 422 3.18 -26.04 -9.87
C GLY A 422 3.73 -27.45 -9.55
N SER A 423 5.05 -27.54 -9.40
CA SER A 423 5.81 -28.81 -9.33
C SER A 423 5.61 -29.65 -8.06
N GLN A 424 5.09 -29.07 -6.98
CA GLN A 424 4.83 -29.78 -5.71
C GLN A 424 3.52 -30.60 -5.70
N ALA A 425 2.76 -30.55 -6.79
CA ALA A 425 1.44 -31.18 -6.86
C ALA A 425 1.46 -32.71 -7.13
N ARG A 426 2.63 -33.35 -7.18
CA ARG A 426 2.75 -34.81 -7.50
C ARG A 426 2.30 -35.79 -6.40
N THR A 427 1.66 -35.35 -5.31
CA THR A 427 1.40 -36.24 -4.16
C THR A 427 0.02 -36.05 -3.54
N VAL A 428 -1.05 -36.40 -4.26
CA VAL A 428 -2.35 -36.72 -3.62
C VAL A 428 -2.96 -37.91 -4.35
N GLY A 429 -2.84 -39.09 -3.75
CA GLY A 429 -3.60 -40.27 -4.18
C GLY A 429 -5.08 -40.06 -3.87
N MET A 430 -5.92 -40.19 -4.88
CA MET A 430 -7.38 -40.09 -4.77
C MET A 430 -7.91 -41.29 -3.97
N ARG A 431 -8.60 -41.03 -2.86
CA ARG A 431 -9.57 -41.96 -2.28
C ARG A 431 -10.93 -41.53 -2.78
N THR A 432 -11.52 -42.31 -3.68
CA THR A 432 -12.93 -42.23 -4.03
C THR A 432 -13.74 -42.76 -2.84
N GLU A 433 -14.22 -41.86 -1.99
CA GLU A 433 -15.37 -42.19 -1.14
C GLU A 433 -16.62 -42.24 -2.03
N GLN A 434 -17.45 -43.26 -1.84
CA GLN A 434 -18.73 -43.41 -2.53
C GLN A 434 -19.68 -42.26 -2.14
N ARG A 435 -19.56 -41.13 -2.83
CA ARG A 435 -20.64 -40.17 -3.06
C ARG A 435 -20.73 -39.98 -4.57
N VAL A 436 -21.94 -39.73 -5.07
CA VAL A 436 -22.31 -39.73 -6.50
C VAL A 436 -21.66 -38.57 -7.29
N ASP A 437 -20.63 -37.92 -6.75
CA ASP A 437 -19.96 -36.78 -7.38
C ASP A 437 -18.88 -37.26 -8.36
N VAL A 438 -18.86 -36.72 -9.57
CA VAL A 438 -17.82 -36.97 -10.58
C VAL A 438 -16.65 -36.05 -10.30
N GLU A 439 -15.49 -36.58 -9.93
CA GLU A 439 -14.27 -35.80 -9.69
C GLU A 439 -13.26 -35.91 -10.84
N GLU A 440 -12.92 -34.76 -11.44
CA GLU A 440 -11.85 -34.63 -12.42
C GLU A 440 -10.69 -33.84 -11.80
N ALA A 441 -9.47 -34.40 -11.81
CA ALA A 441 -8.28 -33.72 -11.31
C ALA A 441 -7.27 -33.46 -12.44
N GLU A 442 -6.81 -32.23 -12.54
CA GLU A 442 -5.84 -31.77 -13.54
C GLU A 442 -4.64 -31.09 -12.90
N MET A 443 -3.53 -31.12 -13.64
CA MET A 443 -2.22 -30.71 -13.19
C MET A 443 -1.61 -29.76 -14.21
N LEU A 444 -1.27 -28.55 -13.79
CA LEU A 444 -0.56 -27.56 -14.60
C LEU A 444 0.81 -27.27 -13.99
N ASP A 445 1.87 -27.55 -14.74
CA ASP A 445 3.25 -27.30 -14.27
C ASP A 445 3.56 -25.80 -14.11
N GLN A 446 2.81 -24.93 -14.79
CA GLN A 446 2.97 -23.49 -14.72
C GLN A 446 2.38 -22.89 -13.43
N GLU A 447 3.14 -22.02 -12.78
CA GLU A 447 2.63 -21.19 -11.69
C GLU A 447 1.77 -20.04 -12.24
N ILE A 448 0.58 -19.87 -11.67
CA ILE A 448 -0.31 -18.75 -11.96
C ILE A 448 -0.37 -17.82 -10.75
N LYS A 449 0.00 -16.56 -10.96
CA LYS A 449 -0.12 -15.50 -9.97
C LYS A 449 -1.52 -14.90 -10.05
N LEU A 450 -2.22 -14.80 -8.92
CA LEU A 450 -3.61 -14.31 -8.87
C LEU A 450 -3.76 -12.91 -9.49
N HIS A 451 -2.81 -12.01 -9.21
CA HIS A 451 -2.82 -10.65 -9.75
C HIS A 451 -2.59 -10.57 -11.27
N ASN A 452 -2.11 -11.67 -11.89
CA ASN A 452 -1.85 -11.78 -13.33
C ASN A 452 -2.93 -12.54 -14.10
N VAL A 453 -4.00 -13.03 -13.46
CA VAL A 453 -5.06 -13.77 -14.18
C VAL A 453 -5.73 -12.84 -15.18
N THR A 454 -5.58 -13.14 -16.47
CA THR A 454 -6.09 -12.31 -17.57
C THR A 454 -7.56 -12.59 -17.90
N SER A 455 -8.02 -13.82 -17.68
CA SER A 455 -9.39 -14.26 -17.95
C SER A 455 -9.73 -15.42 -17.02
N TRP A 456 -10.61 -15.17 -16.05
CA TRP A 456 -11.11 -16.21 -15.15
C TRP A 456 -11.93 -17.26 -15.90
N ARG A 457 -12.68 -16.84 -16.93
CA ARG A 457 -13.46 -17.74 -17.78
C ARG A 457 -12.56 -18.74 -18.51
N ASP A 458 -11.45 -18.28 -19.09
CA ASP A 458 -10.53 -19.17 -19.81
C ASP A 458 -9.80 -20.09 -18.84
N LEU A 459 -9.39 -19.59 -17.68
CA LEU A 459 -8.75 -20.41 -16.65
C LEU A 459 -9.68 -21.54 -16.16
N LEU A 460 -10.97 -21.25 -15.97
CA LEU A 460 -11.99 -22.24 -15.59
C LEU A 460 -12.34 -23.23 -16.72
N LYS A 461 -12.07 -22.87 -17.98
CA LYS A 461 -12.28 -23.73 -19.16
C LYS A 461 -11.03 -24.49 -19.62
N THR A 462 -9.84 -24.09 -19.19
CA THR A 462 -8.54 -24.66 -19.60
C THR A 462 -8.47 -26.13 -19.24
N ARG A 463 -8.36 -27.08 -20.18
CA ARG A 463 -8.14 -28.51 -19.89
C ARG A 463 -6.69 -28.93 -20.15
N SER A 464 -6.10 -29.77 -19.30
CA SER A 464 -4.78 -30.36 -19.54
C SER A 464 -4.80 -31.22 -20.82
N GLY A 465 -3.87 -30.96 -21.74
CA GLY A 465 -3.88 -31.48 -23.10
C GLY A 465 -3.63 -32.98 -23.27
N LYS A 466 -3.85 -33.83 -22.25
CA LYS A 466 -3.84 -35.29 -22.47
C LYS A 466 -5.02 -35.74 -23.36
N ASP A 467 -6.15 -35.05 -23.32
CA ASP A 467 -7.27 -35.33 -24.23
C ASP A 467 -7.23 -34.54 -25.54
N ALA A 468 -6.24 -33.63 -25.73
CA ALA A 468 -6.10 -32.93 -27.01
C ALA A 468 -5.50 -33.83 -28.09
N LYS A 469 -4.76 -34.90 -27.72
CA LYS A 469 -4.26 -35.90 -28.67
C LYS A 469 -5.19 -37.10 -28.87
N ASP A 470 -6.04 -37.43 -27.90
CA ASP A 470 -7.01 -38.54 -28.05
C ASP A 470 -8.37 -38.10 -28.64
N ARG A 471 -8.50 -36.83 -29.02
CA ARG A 471 -9.70 -36.31 -29.73
C ARG A 471 -9.84 -36.76 -31.18
N GLU A 472 -8.90 -37.51 -31.74
CA GLU A 472 -9.11 -38.18 -33.03
C GLU A 472 -9.64 -39.61 -32.92
N SER A 473 -9.79 -40.20 -31.73
CA SER A 473 -10.31 -41.57 -31.63
C SER A 473 -10.95 -41.93 -30.29
N SER A 474 -12.12 -41.40 -29.97
CA SER A 474 -13.18 -42.19 -29.30
C SER A 474 -14.50 -41.42 -29.28
N MET A 475 -15.54 -42.04 -29.82
CA MET A 475 -16.93 -41.66 -29.61
C MET A 475 -17.29 -41.72 -28.11
N THR A 476 -18.34 -40.98 -27.75
CA THR A 476 -19.11 -41.07 -26.49
C THR A 476 -18.40 -40.66 -25.19
N THR A 477 -18.35 -39.34 -24.94
CA THR A 477 -19.09 -38.66 -23.85
C THR A 477 -18.75 -37.17 -23.96
N THR A 478 -19.62 -36.41 -24.61
CA THR A 478 -19.61 -34.95 -24.56
C THR A 478 -19.90 -34.52 -23.13
N VAL A 479 -18.88 -34.52 -22.26
CA VAL A 479 -18.90 -33.69 -21.05
C VAL A 479 -19.03 -32.27 -21.59
N SER A 480 -20.25 -31.74 -21.54
CA SER A 480 -20.59 -30.39 -21.97
C SER A 480 -19.49 -29.46 -21.46
N GLN A 481 -18.97 -28.58 -22.32
CA GLN A 481 -18.16 -27.48 -21.81
C GLN A 481 -19.06 -26.76 -20.80
N ALA A 482 -18.80 -26.94 -19.50
CA ALA A 482 -19.58 -26.31 -18.46
C ALA A 482 -19.61 -24.81 -18.77
N ASN A 483 -20.79 -24.29 -19.06
CA ASN A 483 -20.95 -22.88 -19.34
C ASN A 483 -20.82 -22.15 -18.00
N VAL A 484 -19.60 -21.74 -17.66
CA VAL A 484 -19.34 -20.99 -16.43
C VAL A 484 -20.22 -19.73 -16.42
N PRO A 485 -21.09 -19.55 -15.42
CA PRO A 485 -21.97 -18.39 -15.33
C PRO A 485 -21.23 -17.05 -15.34
N ASP A 486 -21.80 -16.05 -15.99
CA ASP A 486 -21.22 -14.71 -16.04
C ASP A 486 -21.15 -14.07 -14.66
N ALA A 487 -22.16 -14.28 -13.81
CA ALA A 487 -22.17 -13.79 -12.43
C ALA A 487 -20.98 -14.31 -11.61
N LEU A 488 -20.57 -15.56 -11.85
CA LEU A 488 -19.44 -16.19 -11.17
C LEU A 488 -18.11 -15.58 -11.65
N VAL A 489 -17.95 -15.39 -12.95
CA VAL A 489 -16.77 -14.71 -13.54
C VAL A 489 -16.67 -13.28 -13.03
N GLN A 490 -17.76 -12.52 -13.03
CA GLN A 490 -17.80 -11.14 -12.54
C GLN A 490 -17.44 -11.05 -11.04
N ARG A 491 -17.87 -12.02 -10.22
CA ARG A 491 -17.47 -12.08 -8.80
C ARG A 491 -15.97 -12.29 -8.66
N LEU A 492 -15.39 -13.23 -9.42
CA LEU A 492 -13.95 -13.49 -9.40
C LEU A 492 -13.16 -12.26 -9.86
N GLU A 493 -13.59 -11.57 -10.91
CA GLU A 493 -12.96 -10.35 -11.40
C GLU A 493 -13.10 -9.16 -10.44
N ALA A 494 -14.21 -9.05 -9.71
CA ALA A 494 -14.39 -8.01 -8.70
C ALA A 494 -13.46 -8.21 -7.49
N ILE A 495 -13.21 -9.46 -7.09
CA ILE A 495 -12.41 -9.81 -5.92
C ILE A 495 -10.92 -9.89 -6.26
N PHE A 496 -10.61 -10.54 -7.39
CA PHE A 496 -9.26 -10.77 -7.89
C PHE A 496 -9.11 -10.13 -9.29
N PRO A 497 -9.20 -8.79 -9.40
CA PRO A 497 -8.97 -8.12 -10.66
C PRO A 497 -7.52 -8.31 -11.09
N ARG A 498 -7.30 -8.30 -12.40
CA ARG A 498 -5.95 -8.18 -12.96
C ARG A 498 -5.33 -6.88 -12.46
N TYR A 499 -4.12 -6.95 -11.96
CA TYR A 499 -3.34 -5.78 -11.60
C TYR A 499 -2.41 -5.40 -12.76
N PRO A 500 -2.40 -4.13 -13.20
CA PRO A 500 -1.64 -3.69 -14.37
C PRO A 500 -0.11 -3.76 -14.19
#